data_AF-A0A2G2H6Z3-F1
#
_entry.id   AF-A0A2G2H6Z3-F1
#
_cell.length_a   1.000
_cell.length_b   1.000
_cell.length_c   1.000
_cell.angle_alpha   90.00
_cell.angle_beta   90.00
_cell.angle_gamma   90.00
#
_symmetry.space_group_name_H-M   'P 1'
#
loop_
_entity.id
_entity.type
_entity.pdbx_description
1 polymer ?
#
loop_
_entity_poly.entity_id
_entity_poly.type
_entity_poly.pdbx_seq_one_letter_code
_entity_poly.pdbx_strand_id
1 'polypeptide(L)'
;MKNIITISIFFICSITFAQQTILENSWTIFSRDSIINTKLETSLNNFLTETNKGNYNIKYIDQNHLKKNKYFYEEFEQITNSRYFKDSVFFKPQLLKSVVDKNQDYYLTIQYIGVNEEKPITNTILKFKATPKDDYYQFFCLFDENTVNWKSKVNDGITFYYSTNYNEEKANKFVKFHRNLEKLTKQSSPIKNYYKCKNTQEALEIFGIQFALRSANSGSGFGMSDDYGNFITGINSEDYLHDYVHSFFG
;
A
#
# COMPACT_ATOMS: atom_id res chain seq x y z
N MET A 1 25.88 -48.99 -45.74
CA MET A 1 26.37 -47.64 -45.34
C MET A 1 25.14 -46.75 -45.23
N LYS A 2 24.73 -46.35 -44.00
CA LYS A 2 24.97 -45.01 -43.40
C LYS A 2 24.25 -43.91 -44.19
N ASN A 3 23.33 -43.07 -43.69
CA ASN A 3 22.99 -42.62 -42.33
C ASN A 3 21.54 -42.10 -42.34
N ILE A 4 20.74 -42.38 -41.31
CA ILE A 4 19.55 -41.59 -40.97
C ILE A 4 19.99 -40.65 -39.85
N ILE A 5 20.09 -39.35 -40.16
CA ILE A 5 20.43 -38.30 -39.19
C ILE A 5 19.11 -37.82 -38.59
N THR A 6 18.84 -38.22 -37.35
CA THR A 6 17.73 -37.66 -36.54
C THR A 6 18.27 -36.45 -35.80
N ILE A 7 17.90 -35.24 -36.24
CA ILE A 7 18.18 -34.00 -35.52
C ILE A 7 17.07 -33.80 -34.49
N SER A 8 17.37 -34.08 -33.22
CA SER A 8 16.56 -33.65 -32.07
C SER A 8 17.01 -32.26 -31.65
N ILE A 9 16.25 -31.23 -32.03
CA ILE A 9 16.44 -29.86 -31.52
C ILE A 9 15.86 -29.78 -30.11
N PHE A 10 16.75 -29.68 -29.12
CA PHE A 10 16.40 -29.33 -27.75
C PHE A 10 16.02 -27.84 -27.71
N PHE A 11 14.73 -27.54 -27.71
CA PHE A 11 14.22 -26.21 -27.39
C PHE A 11 14.30 -26.03 -25.87
N ILE A 12 15.44 -25.58 -25.36
CA ILE A 12 15.54 -25.06 -24.00
C ILE A 12 14.91 -23.66 -24.04
N CYS A 13 13.60 -23.59 -23.79
CA CYS A 13 12.93 -22.33 -23.51
C CYS A 13 13.49 -21.79 -22.19
N SER A 14 14.48 -20.91 -22.27
CA SER A 14 14.93 -20.10 -21.15
C SER A 14 13.78 -19.17 -20.76
N ILE A 15 12.96 -19.59 -19.80
CA ILE A 15 11.98 -18.70 -19.15
C ILE A 15 12.81 -17.72 -18.30
N THR A 16 13.25 -16.62 -18.90
CA THR A 16 13.84 -15.52 -18.15
C THR A 16 12.71 -14.87 -17.36
N PHE A 17 12.64 -15.18 -16.07
CA PHE A 17 11.78 -14.43 -15.16
C PHE A 17 12.32 -13.01 -15.07
N ALA A 18 11.59 -12.04 -15.62
CA ALA A 18 11.90 -10.63 -15.43
C ALA A 18 11.70 -10.30 -13.94
N GLN A 19 12.80 -10.22 -13.19
CA GLN A 19 12.82 -9.72 -11.83
C GLN A 19 12.72 -8.20 -11.87
N GLN A 20 11.94 -7.60 -10.98
CA GLN A 20 12.01 -6.16 -10.80
C GLN A 20 13.30 -5.80 -10.09
N THR A 21 14.05 -4.89 -10.69
CA THR A 21 15.24 -4.30 -10.07
C THR A 21 14.89 -2.87 -9.71
N ILE A 22 15.02 -2.52 -8.43
CA ILE A 22 14.96 -1.14 -8.00
C ILE A 22 16.11 -0.35 -8.59
N LEU A 23 15.79 0.80 -9.15
CA LEU A 23 16.79 1.74 -9.64
C LEU A 23 17.35 2.51 -8.45
N GLU A 24 18.63 2.35 -8.18
CA GLU A 24 19.38 3.30 -7.35
C GLU A 24 19.69 4.54 -8.19
N ASN A 25 19.62 5.73 -7.59
CA ASN A 25 20.25 6.90 -8.20
C ASN A 25 21.64 7.08 -7.58
N SER A 26 22.52 7.81 -8.26
CA SER A 26 23.92 8.00 -7.82
C SER A 26 24.08 8.65 -6.43
N TRP A 27 22.98 9.10 -5.81
CA TRP A 27 22.94 9.80 -4.53
C TRP A 27 22.16 9.04 -3.46
N THR A 28 21.50 7.92 -3.78
CA THR A 28 20.69 7.12 -2.86
C THR A 28 21.19 5.69 -2.81
N ILE A 29 21.66 5.30 -1.63
CA ILE A 29 22.01 3.92 -1.28
C ILE A 29 21.13 3.46 -0.13
N PHE A 30 20.87 2.16 -0.02
CA PHE A 30 20.11 1.62 1.10
C PHE A 30 20.88 1.74 2.42
N SER A 31 22.15 1.33 2.39
CA SER A 31 23.06 1.35 3.53
C SER A 31 24.51 1.55 3.06
N ARG A 32 25.35 2.12 3.92
CA ARG A 32 26.81 2.20 3.69
C ARG A 32 27.51 0.87 3.97
N ASP A 33 26.91 0.02 4.79
CA ASP A 33 27.36 -1.34 4.99
C ASP A 33 26.93 -2.18 3.77
N SER A 34 27.90 -2.74 3.06
CA SER A 34 27.67 -3.47 1.82
C SER A 34 26.85 -4.75 2.03
N ILE A 35 27.05 -5.45 3.15
CA ILE A 35 26.31 -6.67 3.47
C ILE A 35 24.84 -6.32 3.71
N ILE A 36 24.59 -5.27 4.49
CA ILE A 36 23.23 -4.78 4.73
C ILE A 36 22.60 -4.27 3.43
N ASN A 37 23.34 -3.52 2.62
CA ASN A 37 22.85 -3.00 1.34
C ASN A 37 22.37 -4.14 0.44
N THR A 38 23.22 -5.15 0.21
CA THR A 38 22.88 -6.31 -0.62
C THR A 38 21.68 -7.09 -0.05
N LYS A 39 21.62 -7.32 1.28
CA LYS A 39 20.50 -8.03 1.90
C LYS A 39 19.18 -7.26 1.75
N LEU A 40 19.20 -5.95 1.98
CA LEU A 40 18.03 -5.09 1.92
C LEU A 40 17.54 -4.90 0.48
N GLU A 41 18.44 -4.63 -0.45
CA GLU A 41 18.15 -4.52 -1.88
C GLU A 41 17.55 -5.84 -2.43
N THR A 42 18.18 -6.97 -2.12
CA THR A 42 17.70 -8.29 -2.55
C THR A 42 16.32 -8.59 -1.97
N SER A 43 16.10 -8.29 -0.69
CA SER A 43 14.79 -8.48 -0.06
C SER A 43 13.72 -7.59 -0.69
N LEU A 44 14.07 -6.34 -0.99
CA LEU A 44 13.16 -5.38 -1.60
C LEU A 44 12.81 -5.78 -3.03
N ASN A 45 13.79 -6.13 -3.87
CA ASN A 45 13.54 -6.57 -5.25
C ASN A 45 12.59 -7.78 -5.29
N ASN A 46 12.76 -8.74 -4.36
CA ASN A 46 11.85 -9.88 -4.25
C ASN A 46 10.46 -9.45 -3.79
N PHE A 47 10.36 -8.63 -2.73
CA PHE A 47 9.08 -8.08 -2.27
C PHE A 47 8.32 -7.34 -3.37
N LEU A 48 8.97 -6.45 -4.11
CA LEU A 48 8.34 -5.69 -5.19
C LEU A 48 7.92 -6.61 -6.36
N THR A 49 8.79 -7.56 -6.74
CA THR A 49 8.49 -8.52 -7.81
C THR A 49 7.27 -9.39 -7.50
N GLU A 50 7.15 -9.84 -6.26
CA GLU A 50 6.05 -10.71 -5.82
C GLU A 50 4.76 -9.92 -5.65
N THR A 51 4.80 -8.78 -4.95
CA THR A 51 3.61 -7.94 -4.73
C THR A 51 3.06 -7.36 -6.02
N ASN A 52 3.90 -7.02 -7.01
CA ASN A 52 3.41 -6.59 -8.33
C ASN A 52 2.58 -7.66 -9.06
N LYS A 53 2.75 -8.94 -8.70
CA LYS A 53 1.98 -10.06 -9.24
C LYS A 53 0.77 -10.44 -8.36
N GLY A 54 0.52 -9.71 -7.27
CA GLY A 54 -0.48 -10.10 -6.25
C GLY A 54 -0.05 -11.31 -5.41
N ASN A 55 1.24 -11.64 -5.41
CA ASN A 55 1.77 -12.74 -4.62
C ASN A 55 2.36 -12.21 -3.31
N TYR A 56 1.81 -12.64 -2.18
CA TYR A 56 2.22 -12.17 -0.86
C TYR A 56 3.01 -13.24 -0.09
N ASN A 57 4.31 -13.33 -0.35
CA ASN A 57 5.18 -14.32 0.28
C ASN A 57 5.38 -14.04 1.77
N ILE A 58 5.16 -15.06 2.60
CA ILE A 58 5.32 -15.01 4.06
C ILE A 58 6.76 -14.63 4.49
N LYS A 59 7.74 -14.86 3.60
CA LYS A 59 9.12 -14.46 3.86
C LYS A 59 9.22 -12.94 3.98
N TYR A 60 8.71 -12.17 3.02
CA TYR A 60 8.88 -10.72 3.00
C TYR A 60 7.73 -9.95 3.65
N ILE A 61 6.62 -10.63 3.96
CA ILE A 61 5.40 -10.01 4.49
C ILE A 61 4.87 -10.81 5.67
N ASP A 62 4.69 -10.16 6.82
CA ASP A 62 3.95 -10.73 7.93
C ASP A 62 2.46 -10.87 7.56
N GLN A 63 1.90 -12.07 7.71
CA GLN A 63 0.54 -12.37 7.24
C GLN A 63 -0.55 -11.69 8.07
N ASN A 64 -0.31 -11.41 9.35
CA ASN A 64 -1.28 -10.68 10.16
C ASN A 64 -1.26 -9.19 9.77
N HIS A 65 -0.07 -8.64 9.53
CA HIS A 65 0.09 -7.28 9.03
C HIS A 65 -0.51 -7.10 7.63
N LEU A 66 -0.34 -8.09 6.75
CA LEU A 66 -0.97 -8.13 5.42
C LEU A 66 -2.48 -8.00 5.52
N LYS A 67 -3.11 -8.89 6.30
CA LYS A 67 -4.57 -8.88 6.43
C LYS A 67 -5.07 -7.54 6.95
N LYS A 68 -4.44 -7.00 7.99
CA LYS A 68 -4.81 -5.70 8.59
C LYS A 68 -4.61 -4.52 7.63
N ASN A 69 -3.60 -4.58 6.77
CA ASN A 69 -3.20 -3.47 5.91
C ASN A 69 -3.28 -3.84 4.42
N LYS A 70 -4.27 -4.66 4.05
CA LYS A 70 -4.38 -5.25 2.71
C LYS A 70 -4.34 -4.18 1.61
N TYR A 71 -5.07 -3.09 1.82
CA TYR A 71 -5.09 -1.93 0.93
C TYR A 71 -3.68 -1.45 0.55
N PHE A 72 -2.77 -1.32 1.53
CA PHE A 72 -1.40 -0.89 1.27
C PHE A 72 -0.62 -1.86 0.37
N TYR A 73 -0.80 -3.17 0.56
CA TYR A 73 -0.09 -4.17 -0.24
C TYR A 73 -0.68 -4.30 -1.65
N GLU A 74 -2.00 -4.14 -1.78
CA GLU A 74 -2.69 -4.10 -3.08
C GLU A 74 -2.25 -2.92 -3.95
N GLU A 75 -1.77 -1.81 -3.35
CA GLU A 75 -1.20 -0.69 -4.13
C GLU A 75 0.00 -1.08 -4.98
N PHE A 76 0.72 -2.14 -4.60
CA PHE A 76 1.85 -2.64 -5.38
C PHE A 76 1.40 -3.51 -6.56
N GLU A 77 0.19 -4.07 -6.54
CA GLU A 77 -0.28 -4.97 -7.59
C GLU A 77 -0.38 -4.24 -8.93
N GLN A 78 0.31 -4.76 -9.94
CA GLN A 78 0.34 -4.19 -11.30
C GLN A 78 0.79 -2.71 -11.35
N ILE A 79 1.47 -2.20 -10.31
CA ILE A 79 1.90 -0.80 -10.22
C ILE A 79 2.86 -0.40 -11.34
N THR A 80 3.54 -1.37 -11.95
CA THR A 80 4.43 -1.17 -13.10
C THR A 80 3.69 -1.03 -14.43
N ASN A 81 2.43 -1.46 -14.50
CA ASN A 81 1.65 -1.50 -15.73
C ASN A 81 1.15 -0.10 -16.10
N SER A 82 1.26 0.24 -17.38
CA SER A 82 0.52 1.36 -17.98
C SER A 82 -0.41 0.86 -19.08
N ARG A 83 -1.72 1.00 -18.85
CA ARG A 83 -2.73 0.74 -19.89
C ARG A 83 -2.66 1.76 -21.02
N TYR A 84 -2.29 3.00 -20.70
CA TYR A 84 -2.15 4.08 -21.68
C TYR A 84 -1.00 3.82 -22.66
N PHE A 85 0.18 3.45 -22.13
CA PHE A 85 1.37 3.14 -22.94
C PHE A 85 1.42 1.68 -23.42
N LYS A 86 0.47 0.83 -22.99
CA LYS A 86 0.39 -0.60 -23.31
C LYS A 86 1.68 -1.38 -22.97
N ASP A 87 2.28 -1.04 -21.83
CA ASP A 87 3.52 -1.63 -21.34
C ASP A 87 3.34 -2.05 -19.88
N SER A 88 3.59 -3.33 -19.59
CA SER A 88 3.47 -3.93 -18.26
C SER A 88 4.63 -3.60 -17.32
N VAL A 89 5.69 -2.97 -17.82
CA VAL A 89 6.88 -2.57 -17.03
C VAL A 89 7.25 -1.11 -17.23
N PHE A 90 6.27 -0.29 -17.59
CA PHE A 90 6.44 1.13 -17.88
C PHE A 90 6.94 1.92 -16.66
N PHE A 91 6.30 1.75 -15.50
CA PHE A 91 6.70 2.41 -14.27
C PHE A 91 7.72 1.54 -13.53
N LYS A 92 8.92 2.07 -13.31
CA LYS A 92 10.00 1.36 -12.65
C LYS A 92 10.18 1.87 -11.22
N PRO A 93 10.40 0.99 -10.24
CA PRO A 93 10.69 1.40 -8.87
C PRO A 93 12.06 2.08 -8.80
N GLN A 94 12.15 3.16 -8.05
CA GLN A 94 13.38 3.90 -7.78
C GLN A 94 13.46 4.28 -6.31
N LEU A 95 14.63 4.06 -5.68
CA LEU A 95 14.86 4.45 -4.30
C LEU A 95 15.06 5.97 -4.20
N LEU A 96 14.21 6.63 -3.42
CA LEU A 96 14.34 8.06 -3.10
C LEU A 96 15.02 8.30 -1.76
N LYS A 97 14.74 7.46 -0.77
CA LYS A 97 15.23 7.66 0.60
C LYS A 97 15.35 6.34 1.34
N SER A 98 16.40 6.21 2.12
CA SER A 98 16.60 5.14 3.10
C SER A 98 17.06 5.78 4.42
N VAL A 99 16.32 5.58 5.51
CA VAL A 99 16.68 6.09 6.83
C VAL A 99 16.60 4.95 7.84
N VAL A 100 17.68 4.72 8.57
CA VAL A 100 17.72 3.72 9.63
C VAL A 100 17.35 4.36 10.97
N ASP A 101 16.57 3.63 11.78
CA ASP A 101 16.27 4.02 13.15
C ASP A 101 17.22 3.35 14.18
N LYS A 102 16.99 3.59 15.47
CA LYS A 102 17.80 3.00 16.54
C LYS A 102 17.68 1.47 16.66
N ASN A 103 16.61 0.88 16.14
CA ASN A 103 16.33 -0.55 16.17
C ASN A 103 16.84 -1.27 14.92
N GLN A 104 17.55 -0.57 14.03
CA GLN A 104 17.97 -1.05 12.71
C GLN A 104 16.79 -1.31 11.75
N ASP A 105 15.63 -0.71 12.02
CA ASP A 105 14.54 -0.64 11.05
C ASP A 105 14.87 0.42 10.00
N TYR A 106 14.59 0.10 8.74
CA TYR A 106 14.82 0.99 7.61
C TYR A 106 13.49 1.56 7.12
N TYR A 107 13.36 2.88 7.11
CA TYR A 107 12.26 3.59 6.48
C TYR A 107 12.64 3.92 5.04
N LEU A 108 12.04 3.17 4.12
CA LEU A 108 12.28 3.31 2.69
C LEU A 108 11.23 4.23 2.09
N THR A 109 11.66 5.07 1.15
CA THR A 109 10.78 5.81 0.26
C THR A 109 11.15 5.45 -1.16
N ILE A 110 10.21 4.89 -1.90
CA ILE A 110 10.38 4.54 -3.31
C ILE A 110 9.38 5.32 -4.15
N GLN A 111 9.75 5.62 -5.38
CA GLN A 111 8.81 6.10 -6.40
C GLN A 111 8.71 5.11 -7.54
N TYR A 112 7.54 5.02 -8.15
CA TYR A 112 7.34 4.36 -9.43
C TYR A 112 7.27 5.42 -10.51
N ILE A 113 8.25 5.40 -11.41
CA ILE A 113 8.46 6.44 -12.42
C ILE A 113 8.58 5.82 -13.81
N GLY A 114 7.90 6.42 -14.78
CA GLY A 114 8.02 6.10 -16.20
C GLY A 114 8.55 7.31 -16.96
N VAL A 115 8.97 7.11 -18.21
CA VAL A 115 9.46 8.19 -19.07
C VAL A 115 8.68 8.14 -20.38
N ASN A 116 8.08 9.27 -20.74
CA ASN A 116 7.41 9.45 -22.03
C ASN A 116 7.96 10.71 -22.70
N GLU A 117 8.50 10.58 -23.91
CA GLU A 117 9.09 11.73 -24.65
C GLU A 117 10.05 12.55 -23.77
N GLU A 118 10.97 11.86 -23.07
CA GLU A 118 11.94 12.43 -22.13
C GLU A 118 11.35 13.10 -20.88
N LYS A 119 10.03 13.11 -20.73
CA LYS A 119 9.36 13.65 -19.54
C LYS A 119 9.13 12.55 -18.51
N PRO A 120 9.62 12.71 -17.28
CA PRO A 120 9.31 11.79 -16.20
C PRO A 120 7.84 11.88 -15.81
N ILE A 121 7.22 10.73 -15.58
CA ILE A 121 5.86 10.58 -15.07
C ILE A 121 5.92 9.75 -13.79
N THR A 122 5.67 10.38 -12.65
CA THR A 122 5.53 9.67 -11.38
C THR A 122 4.13 9.07 -11.29
N ASN A 123 4.06 7.76 -11.08
CA ASN A 123 2.81 7.06 -10.80
C ASN A 123 2.47 7.14 -9.31
N THR A 124 3.39 6.69 -8.45
CA THR A 124 3.15 6.57 -7.01
C THR A 124 4.45 6.80 -6.25
N ILE A 125 4.36 7.39 -5.05
CA ILE A 125 5.45 7.45 -4.07
C ILE A 125 4.97 6.75 -2.80
N LEU A 126 5.71 5.74 -2.37
CA LEU A 126 5.39 4.90 -1.22
C LEU A 126 6.48 5.01 -0.17
N LYS A 127 6.06 5.11 1.09
CA LYS A 127 6.92 5.06 2.27
C LYS A 127 6.50 3.89 3.14
N PHE A 128 7.45 3.04 3.50
CA PHE A 128 7.20 1.87 4.34
C PHE A 128 8.43 1.49 5.15
N LYS A 129 8.21 0.62 6.14
CA LYS A 129 9.27 0.14 7.02
C LYS A 129 9.77 -1.22 6.56
N ALA A 130 11.08 -1.41 6.62
CA ALA A 130 11.77 -2.67 6.43
C ALA A 130 12.42 -3.08 7.75
N THR A 131 11.96 -4.17 8.35
CA THR A 131 12.50 -4.69 9.62
C THR A 131 13.41 -5.89 9.35
N PRO A 132 14.63 -5.90 9.90
CA PRO A 132 15.57 -6.98 9.67
C PRO A 132 15.09 -8.31 10.26
N LYS A 133 15.37 -9.38 9.54
CA LYS A 133 15.43 -10.76 10.00
C LYS A 133 16.84 -11.29 9.74
N ASP A 134 17.13 -12.53 10.14
CA ASP A 134 18.48 -13.09 10.08
C ASP A 134 19.14 -12.92 8.70
N ASP A 135 18.42 -13.28 7.63
CA ASP A 135 18.93 -13.28 6.24
C ASP A 135 18.12 -12.45 5.24
N TYR A 136 17.14 -11.69 5.70
CA TYR A 136 16.26 -10.91 4.83
C TYR A 136 15.57 -9.77 5.61
N TYR A 137 14.76 -8.98 4.92
CA TYR A 137 13.91 -7.95 5.52
C TYR A 137 12.43 -8.24 5.28
N GLN A 138 11.60 -7.94 6.28
CA GLN A 138 10.15 -7.89 6.13
C GLN A 138 9.67 -6.45 5.96
N PHE A 139 8.63 -6.24 5.14
CA PHE A 139 8.13 -4.92 4.79
C PHE A 139 6.74 -4.67 5.37
N PHE A 140 6.57 -3.50 5.99
CA PHE A 140 5.39 -3.15 6.79
C PHE A 140 4.79 -1.80 6.36
N CYS A 141 3.46 -1.79 6.22
CA CYS A 141 2.65 -0.56 6.16
C CYS A 141 2.86 0.28 7.43
N LEU A 142 2.79 1.61 7.29
CA LEU A 142 2.99 2.57 8.38
C LEU A 142 1.70 2.98 9.10
N PHE A 143 0.55 2.37 8.79
CA PHE A 143 -0.75 2.76 9.35
C PHE A 143 -0.72 2.99 10.86
N ASP A 144 -0.33 1.97 11.63
CA ASP A 144 -0.30 2.06 13.09
C ASP A 144 0.67 3.13 13.60
N GLU A 145 1.83 3.27 12.98
CA GLU A 145 2.84 4.27 13.36
C GLU A 145 2.35 5.69 13.07
N ASN A 146 1.65 5.89 11.94
CA ASN A 146 1.13 7.17 11.52
C ASN A 146 -0.12 7.59 12.31
N THR A 147 -0.86 6.63 12.88
CA THR A 147 -2.08 6.89 13.66
C THR A 147 -1.89 6.79 15.17
N VAL A 148 -0.71 6.40 15.67
CA VAL A 148 -0.47 6.13 17.10
C VAL A 148 -0.79 7.32 18.01
N ASN A 149 -0.57 8.54 17.53
CA ASN A 149 -0.78 9.78 18.29
C ASN A 149 -2.17 10.40 18.04
N TRP A 150 -3.04 9.73 17.29
CA TRP A 150 -4.38 10.24 17.03
C TRP A 150 -5.22 10.19 18.30
N LYS A 151 -6.06 11.22 18.48
CA LYS A 151 -7.03 11.24 19.56
C LYS A 151 -8.17 10.29 19.20
N SER A 152 -8.87 9.79 20.22
CA SER A 152 -10.05 8.95 20.01
C SER A 152 -11.20 9.29 20.94
N LYS A 153 -12.42 9.01 20.47
CA LYS A 153 -13.65 9.08 21.27
C LYS A 153 -14.60 7.96 20.85
N VAL A 154 -15.25 7.34 21.82
CA VAL A 154 -16.17 6.23 21.60
C VAL A 154 -17.61 6.72 21.71
N ASN A 155 -18.41 6.48 20.68
CA ASN A 155 -19.85 6.76 20.67
C ASN A 155 -20.60 5.48 20.28
N ASP A 156 -21.39 4.95 21.21
CA ASP A 156 -22.23 3.75 21.02
C ASP A 156 -21.47 2.57 20.39
N GLY A 157 -20.28 2.26 20.89
CA GLY A 157 -19.46 1.14 20.42
C GLY A 157 -18.65 1.39 19.14
N ILE A 158 -18.74 2.58 18.53
CA ILE A 158 -17.87 3.01 17.42
C ILE A 158 -16.77 3.92 17.97
N THR A 159 -15.52 3.57 17.71
CA THR A 159 -14.35 4.38 18.09
C THR A 159 -13.96 5.31 16.95
N PHE A 160 -14.09 6.61 17.15
CA PHE A 160 -13.67 7.63 16.21
C PHE A 160 -12.24 8.03 16.50
N TYR A 161 -11.33 7.81 15.55
CA TYR A 161 -9.94 8.27 15.56
C TYR A 161 -9.81 9.52 14.70
N TYR A 162 -9.12 10.55 15.20
CA TYR A 162 -9.01 11.82 14.49
C TYR A 162 -7.70 12.55 14.77
N SER A 163 -7.14 13.16 13.73
CA SER A 163 -5.98 14.06 13.81
C SER A 163 -6.36 15.53 14.07
N THR A 164 -7.63 15.89 13.84
CA THR A 164 -8.14 17.28 13.92
C THR A 164 -9.14 17.47 15.08
N ASN A 165 -10.15 18.33 14.91
CA ASN A 165 -11.21 18.52 15.89
C ASN A 165 -12.29 17.46 15.73
N TYR A 166 -12.85 16.99 16.84
CA TYR A 166 -13.98 16.07 16.86
C TYR A 166 -15.31 16.83 16.91
N ASN A 167 -16.25 16.48 16.05
CA ASN A 167 -17.62 16.98 16.06
C ASN A 167 -18.58 15.89 16.58
N GLU A 168 -18.99 16.06 17.84
CA GLU A 168 -19.86 15.10 18.53
C GLU A 168 -21.26 15.01 17.92
N GLU A 169 -21.81 16.12 17.42
CA GLU A 169 -23.12 16.12 16.77
C GLU A 169 -23.10 15.26 15.50
N LYS A 170 -22.06 15.40 14.67
CA LYS A 170 -21.89 14.61 13.44
C LYS A 170 -21.62 13.15 13.74
N ALA A 171 -20.75 12.84 14.71
CA ALA A 171 -20.52 11.46 15.12
C ALA A 171 -21.81 10.78 15.60
N ASN A 172 -22.64 11.49 16.38
CA ASN A 172 -23.94 10.97 16.81
C ASN A 172 -24.93 10.80 15.64
N LYS A 173 -24.90 11.68 14.64
CA LYS A 173 -25.68 11.49 13.39
C LYS A 173 -25.25 10.22 12.65
N PHE A 174 -23.94 10.00 12.51
CA PHE A 174 -23.40 8.79 11.90
C PHE A 174 -23.82 7.54 12.66
N VAL A 175 -23.63 7.51 13.98
CA VAL A 175 -24.03 6.39 14.84
C VAL A 175 -25.52 6.08 14.67
N LYS A 176 -26.38 7.12 14.72
CA LYS A 176 -27.82 6.94 14.53
C LYS A 176 -28.13 6.37 13.14
N PHE A 177 -27.48 6.86 12.09
CA PHE A 177 -27.64 6.35 10.73
C PHE A 177 -27.19 4.88 10.64
N HIS A 178 -26.00 4.57 11.15
CA HIS A 178 -25.43 3.22 11.22
C HIS A 178 -26.39 2.23 11.88
N ARG A 179 -26.89 2.54 13.09
CA ARG A 179 -27.84 1.68 13.82
C ARG A 179 -29.16 1.52 13.09
N ASN A 180 -29.66 2.60 12.48
CA ASN A 180 -30.88 2.52 11.67
C ASN A 180 -30.66 1.62 10.45
N LEU A 181 -29.51 1.72 9.80
CA LEU A 181 -29.17 0.89 8.64
C LEU A 181 -29.12 -0.58 9.04
N GLU A 182 -28.39 -0.93 10.11
CA GLU A 182 -28.34 -2.30 10.64
C GLU A 182 -29.73 -2.87 10.97
N LYS A 183 -30.60 -2.04 11.58
CA LYS A 183 -31.97 -2.44 11.91
C LYS A 183 -32.83 -2.66 10.66
N LEU A 184 -32.69 -1.80 9.65
CA LEU A 184 -33.45 -1.88 8.41
C LEU A 184 -33.03 -3.09 7.56
N THR A 185 -31.73 -3.35 7.48
CA THR A 185 -31.17 -4.45 6.67
C THR A 185 -31.14 -5.78 7.42
N LYS A 186 -31.27 -5.75 8.75
CA LYS A 186 -31.05 -6.90 9.66
C LYS A 186 -29.64 -7.48 9.52
N GLN A 187 -28.66 -6.65 9.17
CA GLN A 187 -27.26 -7.00 9.05
C GLN A 187 -26.45 -6.20 10.06
N SER A 188 -25.49 -6.83 10.72
CA SER A 188 -24.52 -6.12 11.56
C SER A 188 -23.43 -5.53 10.69
N SER A 189 -23.09 -4.26 10.90
CA SER A 189 -21.92 -3.67 10.28
C SER A 189 -20.66 -4.25 10.91
N PRO A 190 -19.62 -4.59 10.11
CA PRO A 190 -18.30 -4.89 10.67
C PRO A 190 -17.61 -3.64 11.23
N ILE A 191 -18.07 -2.43 10.88
CA ILE A 191 -17.39 -1.18 11.24
C ILE A 191 -17.48 -0.91 12.74
N LYS A 192 -16.30 -0.84 13.35
CA LYS A 192 -16.07 -0.54 14.77
C LYS A 192 -15.17 0.67 14.97
N ASN A 193 -14.37 1.02 13.97
CA ASN A 193 -13.42 2.12 14.01
C ASN A 193 -13.70 3.07 12.85
N TYR A 194 -13.71 4.37 13.13
CA TYR A 194 -13.90 5.43 12.14
C TYR A 194 -12.68 6.35 12.17
N TYR A 195 -11.87 6.36 11.11
CA TYR A 195 -10.71 7.23 10.97
C TYR A 195 -11.10 8.47 10.16
N LYS A 196 -11.14 9.61 10.84
CA LYS A 196 -11.40 10.92 10.24
C LYS A 196 -10.09 11.61 9.89
N CYS A 197 -9.76 11.61 8.60
CA CYS A 197 -8.64 12.35 8.06
C CYS A 197 -9.11 13.73 7.57
N LYS A 198 -8.22 14.73 7.64
CA LYS A 198 -8.41 16.13 7.24
C LYS A 198 -8.69 16.29 5.75
N ASN A 199 -8.17 15.39 4.92
CA ASN A 199 -8.34 15.37 3.48
C ASN A 199 -7.92 13.99 2.92
N THR A 200 -8.14 13.77 1.62
CA THR A 200 -7.72 12.55 0.91
C THR A 200 -6.22 12.29 1.02
N GLN A 201 -5.39 13.34 1.00
CA GLN A 201 -3.95 13.19 1.13
C GLN A 201 -3.56 12.55 2.47
N GLU A 202 -4.14 12.99 3.59
CA GLU A 202 -3.87 12.37 4.89
C GLU A 202 -4.39 10.92 4.95
N ALA A 203 -5.54 10.64 4.33
CA ALA A 203 -6.08 9.29 4.26
C ALA A 203 -5.17 8.33 3.48
N LEU A 204 -4.41 8.83 2.50
CA LEU A 204 -3.37 8.06 1.80
C LEU A 204 -2.07 7.97 2.63
N GLU A 205 -1.67 9.08 3.25
CA GLU A 205 -0.44 9.18 4.03
C GLU A 205 -0.42 8.25 5.23
N ILE A 206 -1.56 7.99 5.90
CA ILE A 206 -1.59 7.03 7.00
C ILE A 206 -1.13 5.64 6.54
N PHE A 207 -1.45 5.20 5.32
CA PHE A 207 -0.95 3.93 4.76
C PHE A 207 0.50 4.01 4.27
N GLY A 208 1.11 5.19 4.26
CA GLY A 208 2.44 5.42 3.69
C GLY A 208 2.43 5.83 2.22
N ILE A 209 1.27 6.11 1.62
CA ILE A 209 1.18 6.57 0.23
C ILE A 209 1.36 8.09 0.22
N GLN A 210 2.54 8.55 -0.22
CA GLN A 210 2.88 9.97 -0.25
C GLN A 210 2.33 10.67 -1.49
N PHE A 211 2.17 9.93 -2.58
CA PHE A 211 1.60 10.40 -3.84
C PHE A 211 1.02 9.22 -4.60
N ALA A 212 -0.12 9.41 -5.25
CA ALA A 212 -0.69 8.47 -6.21
C ALA A 212 -1.37 9.24 -7.35
N LEU A 213 -0.94 9.00 -8.59
CA LEU A 213 -1.40 9.72 -9.77
C LEU A 213 -2.91 9.60 -9.96
N ARG A 214 -3.48 8.42 -9.68
CA ARG A 214 -4.94 8.17 -9.72
C ARG A 214 -5.73 9.07 -8.77
N SER A 215 -5.10 9.54 -7.70
CA SER A 215 -5.71 10.40 -6.67
C SER A 215 -5.30 11.86 -6.78
N ALA A 216 -4.31 12.19 -7.62
CA ALA A 216 -3.72 13.53 -7.71
C ALA A 216 -4.72 14.62 -8.16
N ASN A 217 -5.81 14.22 -8.81
CA ASN A 217 -6.89 15.11 -9.25
C ASN A 217 -8.27 14.71 -8.72
N SER A 218 -8.35 13.81 -7.73
CA SER A 218 -9.65 13.41 -7.18
C SER A 218 -10.19 14.51 -6.24
N GLY A 219 -11.13 15.32 -6.74
CA GLY A 219 -11.90 16.25 -5.91
C GLY A 219 -13.05 15.59 -5.14
N SER A 220 -13.34 14.31 -5.43
CA SER A 220 -14.32 13.51 -4.69
C SER A 220 -13.75 13.12 -3.33
N GLY A 221 -14.63 13.04 -2.33
CA GLY A 221 -14.28 12.49 -1.03
C GLY A 221 -13.68 11.09 -1.14
N PHE A 222 -12.82 10.74 -0.18
CA PHE A 222 -12.25 9.41 -0.05
C PHE A 222 -12.92 8.71 1.12
N GLY A 223 -13.40 7.49 0.90
CA GLY A 223 -13.93 6.62 1.92
C GLY A 223 -13.64 5.16 1.56
N MET A 224 -13.13 4.41 2.52
CA MET A 224 -12.91 2.98 2.35
C MET A 224 -13.12 2.25 3.65
N SER A 225 -13.51 0.98 3.56
CA SER A 225 -13.56 0.06 4.69
C SER A 225 -12.57 -1.08 4.50
N ASP A 226 -12.18 -1.70 5.60
CA ASP A 226 -11.44 -2.95 5.59
C ASP A 226 -12.17 -4.06 6.36
N ASP A 227 -11.68 -5.29 6.18
CA ASP A 227 -12.22 -6.49 6.83
C ASP A 227 -12.03 -6.49 8.37
N TYR A 228 -11.29 -5.51 8.90
CA TYR A 228 -11.00 -5.36 10.33
C TYR A 228 -11.97 -4.38 11.01
N GLY A 229 -12.96 -3.89 10.28
CA GLY A 229 -13.96 -2.97 10.81
C GLY A 229 -13.47 -1.54 10.90
N ASN A 230 -12.43 -1.17 10.16
CA ASN A 230 -12.04 0.22 10.02
C ASN A 230 -12.79 0.84 8.85
N PHE A 231 -13.30 2.06 9.05
CA PHE A 231 -13.77 2.92 7.99
C PHE A 231 -12.91 4.19 7.98
N ILE A 232 -12.17 4.43 6.91
CA ILE A 232 -11.23 5.53 6.76
C ILE A 232 -11.83 6.56 5.82
N THR A 233 -11.81 7.84 6.21
CA THR A 233 -12.36 8.93 5.39
C THR A 233 -11.37 10.07 5.22
N GLY A 234 -11.36 10.67 4.02
CA GLY A 234 -10.56 11.83 3.66
C GLY A 234 -11.37 13.11 3.49
N ILE A 235 -12.53 13.25 4.16
CA ILE A 235 -13.42 14.41 3.98
C ILE A 235 -13.55 15.32 5.21
N ASN A 236 -12.73 15.10 6.25
CA ASN A 236 -12.77 15.84 7.50
C ASN A 236 -14.17 15.89 8.15
N SER A 237 -14.90 14.78 8.13
CA SER A 237 -16.24 14.67 8.71
C SER A 237 -16.45 13.32 9.37
N GLU A 238 -17.16 13.29 10.49
CA GLU A 238 -17.57 12.09 11.23
C GLU A 238 -18.81 11.40 10.63
N ASP A 239 -19.45 12.01 9.64
CA ASP A 239 -20.72 11.58 9.04
C ASP A 239 -20.63 11.35 7.53
N TYR A 240 -19.53 10.76 7.04
CA TYR A 240 -19.40 10.46 5.62
C TYR A 240 -20.23 9.24 5.22
N LEU A 241 -21.49 9.49 4.82
CA LEU A 241 -22.45 8.41 4.57
C LEU A 241 -22.30 7.76 3.19
N HIS A 242 -21.82 8.48 2.17
CA HIS A 242 -21.81 7.98 0.79
C HIS A 242 -20.98 6.69 0.66
N ASP A 243 -19.69 6.74 0.97
CA ASP A 243 -18.80 5.57 0.86
C ASP A 243 -19.02 4.56 1.98
N TYR A 244 -19.59 4.99 3.10
CA TYR A 244 -20.01 4.07 4.16
C TYR A 244 -21.14 3.16 3.69
N VAL A 245 -22.13 3.68 2.95
CA VAL A 245 -23.22 2.86 2.39
C VAL A 245 -22.67 1.85 1.37
N HIS A 246 -21.77 2.28 0.48
CA HIS A 246 -21.10 1.35 -0.45
C HIS A 246 -20.34 0.25 0.30
N SER A 247 -19.63 0.61 1.37
CA SER A 247 -18.91 -0.31 2.24
C SER A 247 -19.83 -1.27 3.01
N PHE A 248 -21.05 -0.86 3.34
CA PHE A 248 -21.98 -1.69 4.10
C PHE A 248 -22.58 -2.81 3.24
N PHE A 249 -22.76 -2.57 1.95
CA PHE A 249 -23.45 -3.49 1.03
C PHE A 249 -22.52 -4.24 0.06
N GLY A 250 -21.26 -3.81 -0.08
CA GLY A 250 -20.24 -4.50 -0.88
C GLY A 250 -19.69 -5.73 -0.18
#